data_AF-J9FNK5-F1
#
_entry.id   AF-J9FNK5-F1
#
_cell.length_a   1.000
_cell.length_b   1.000
_cell.length_c   1.000
_cell.angle_alpha   90.00
_cell.angle_beta   90.00
_cell.angle_gamma   90.00
#
_symmetry.space_group_name_H-M   'P 1'
#
loop_
_entity.id
_entity.type
_entity.pdbx_description
1 polymer ?
#
loop_
_entity_poly.entity_id
_entity_poly.type
_entity_poly.pdbx_seq_one_letter_code
_entity_poly.pdbx_strand_id
1 'polypeptide(L)'
;MTETPSNTANHQRIAEMFVHLTPLGARVPYSISLDNMRNIWVATKGGLFKMDRFGELLYQEKNDFTKKAEPFCQVSFYEDKIIYAYSEYMSGLTLLKIMTLDGETISEQFVDGKIQSLSVNDGGEMFLTKRVKGEDSIVYSSDIYCPSCWSEVICEDEYVFQTVCALSSDLLVVSTCTLPLNMYSRQFLRLINIAEGRVIKSFSKEGKEDGQIFFPLSIQKYGSDILVLDKTGRIQQFTQDGEFVRVATKIDAYLGNAFVVDGDMALIACSGIVLDKDNQTICDDWLEKVPLDGSKWLPDPDFVDKKEQSVIHQSQVSDEDNKK
;
A
#
# COMPACT_ATOMS: atom_id res chain seq x y z
N MET A 1 -7.07 -13.93 -24.46
CA MET A 1 -8.36 -13.74 -23.75
C MET A 1 -8.47 -12.26 -23.43
N THR A 2 -9.57 -11.62 -23.80
CA THR A 2 -9.88 -10.25 -23.37
C THR A 2 -10.14 -10.26 -21.86
N GLU A 3 -9.58 -9.29 -21.13
CA GLU A 3 -9.88 -9.17 -19.69
C GLU A 3 -11.36 -8.82 -19.50
N THR A 4 -11.95 -9.32 -18.40
CA THR A 4 -13.32 -8.97 -18.03
C THR A 4 -13.40 -7.45 -17.81
N PRO A 5 -14.44 -6.76 -18.31
CA PRO A 5 -14.63 -5.34 -18.04
C PRO A 5 -14.61 -5.03 -16.54
N SER A 6 -14.03 -3.90 -16.17
CA SER A 6 -14.08 -3.39 -14.79
C SER A 6 -15.53 -3.08 -14.40
N ASN A 7 -15.93 -3.53 -13.22
CA ASN A 7 -17.21 -3.16 -12.63
C ASN A 7 -17.18 -1.74 -12.04
N THR A 8 -15.99 -1.22 -11.76
CA THR A 8 -15.78 0.11 -11.19
C THR A 8 -15.92 1.24 -12.22
N ALA A 9 -15.45 1.03 -13.45
CA ALA A 9 -15.43 2.08 -14.47
C ALA A 9 -16.82 2.50 -14.99
N ASN A 10 -17.85 1.68 -14.76
CA ASN A 10 -19.22 1.90 -15.27
C ASN A 10 -20.22 2.29 -14.18
N HIS A 11 -19.75 2.68 -12.99
CA HIS A 11 -20.59 3.02 -11.84
C HIS A 11 -20.14 4.31 -11.16
N GLN A 12 -21.08 5.16 -10.76
CA GLN A 12 -20.80 6.34 -9.96
C GLN A 12 -20.67 5.91 -8.50
N ARG A 13 -19.46 6.01 -7.95
CA ARG A 13 -19.20 5.55 -6.58
C ARG A 13 -18.51 6.55 -5.67
N ILE A 14 -18.49 7.83 -6.04
CA ILE A 14 -17.84 8.88 -5.21
C ILE A 14 -18.46 8.89 -3.81
N ALA A 15 -19.77 8.64 -3.69
CA ALA A 15 -20.45 8.58 -2.41
C ALA A 15 -20.06 7.35 -1.55
N GLU A 16 -19.66 6.25 -2.18
CA GLU A 16 -19.26 4.99 -1.52
C GLU A 16 -17.82 5.02 -1.01
N MET A 17 -16.96 5.85 -1.61
CA MET A 17 -15.54 5.91 -1.26
C MET A 17 -15.38 6.22 0.23
N PHE A 18 -14.63 5.38 0.94
CA PHE A 18 -14.36 5.61 2.35
C PHE A 18 -13.65 6.95 2.58
N VAL A 19 -12.61 7.24 1.78
CA VAL A 19 -12.03 8.59 1.70
C VAL A 19 -11.79 8.97 0.24
N HIS A 20 -12.41 10.05 -0.22
CA HIS A 20 -12.15 10.59 -1.55
C HIS A 20 -10.88 11.45 -1.52
N LEU A 21 -9.75 10.87 -1.95
CA LEU A 21 -8.44 11.52 -1.88
C LEU A 21 -8.30 12.63 -2.92
N THR A 22 -9.01 12.53 -4.04
CA THR A 22 -8.84 13.45 -5.15
C THR A 22 -9.14 14.92 -4.79
N PRO A 23 -10.25 15.26 -4.14
CA PRO A 23 -10.51 16.64 -3.71
C PRO A 23 -9.44 17.22 -2.77
N LEU A 24 -8.74 16.38 -2.01
CA LEU A 24 -7.68 16.81 -1.07
C LEU A 24 -6.36 17.16 -1.79
N GLY A 25 -6.20 16.74 -3.05
CA GLY A 25 -4.95 16.83 -3.80
C GLY A 25 -4.03 15.63 -3.60
N ALA A 26 -4.46 14.62 -2.84
CA ALA A 26 -3.76 13.36 -2.62
C ALA A 26 -3.86 12.47 -3.87
N ARG A 27 -3.01 12.76 -4.87
CA ARG A 27 -3.04 12.15 -6.20
C ARG A 27 -2.13 10.92 -6.29
N VAL A 28 -2.65 9.80 -6.78
CA VAL A 28 -1.92 8.54 -6.99
C VAL A 28 -1.26 8.02 -5.70
N PRO A 29 -2.05 7.46 -4.75
CA PRO A 29 -1.53 6.87 -3.53
C PRO A 29 -0.73 5.60 -3.80
N TYR A 30 0.48 5.53 -3.28
CA TYR A 30 1.40 4.38 -3.45
C TYR A 30 1.64 3.59 -2.17
N SER A 31 1.42 4.20 -1.02
CA SER A 31 1.67 3.56 0.28
C SER A 31 0.76 4.18 1.34
N ILE A 32 0.35 3.35 2.30
CA ILE A 32 -0.47 3.74 3.44
C ILE A 32 0.19 3.20 4.71
N SER A 33 0.06 3.91 5.82
CA SER A 33 0.41 3.41 7.15
C SER A 33 -0.64 3.85 8.18
N LEU A 34 -0.72 3.14 9.30
CA LEU A 34 -1.56 3.50 10.44
C LEU A 34 -0.64 3.84 11.61
N ASP A 35 -0.88 4.97 12.28
CA ASP A 35 -0.19 5.29 13.53
C ASP A 35 -0.86 4.64 14.75
N ASN A 36 -0.29 4.87 15.93
CA ASN A 36 -0.78 4.34 17.21
C ASN A 36 -2.23 4.77 17.56
N MET A 37 -2.72 5.88 17.01
CA MET A 37 -4.10 6.35 17.18
C MET A 37 -5.02 5.88 16.05
N ARG A 38 -4.52 5.02 15.14
CA ARG A 38 -5.18 4.58 13.91
C ARG A 38 -5.53 5.72 12.97
N ASN A 39 -4.77 6.82 13.00
CA ASN A 39 -4.82 7.79 11.92
C ASN A 39 -4.16 7.18 10.69
N ILE A 40 -4.67 7.56 9.53
CA ILE A 40 -4.29 7.04 8.23
C ILE A 40 -3.28 8.01 7.61
N TRP A 41 -2.07 7.53 7.38
CA TRP A 41 -1.05 8.23 6.63
C TRP A 41 -1.01 7.71 5.20
N VAL A 42 -1.03 8.61 4.22
CA VAL A 42 -1.06 8.25 2.79
C VAL A 42 0.04 8.99 2.06
N ALA A 43 1.00 8.25 1.50
CA ALA A 43 2.03 8.78 0.62
C ALA A 43 1.56 8.71 -0.84
N THR A 44 1.52 9.88 -1.48
CA THR A 44 1.00 10.05 -2.83
C THR A 44 1.97 10.88 -3.67
N LYS A 45 1.76 10.93 -4.99
CA LYS A 45 2.46 11.92 -5.83
C LYS A 45 2.09 13.36 -5.49
N GLY A 46 0.89 13.58 -4.97
CA GLY A 46 0.42 14.89 -4.50
C GLY A 46 0.98 15.32 -3.15
N GLY A 47 1.81 14.49 -2.50
CA GLY A 47 2.40 14.75 -1.20
C GLY A 47 2.01 13.72 -0.13
N LEU A 48 2.22 14.09 1.13
CA LEU A 48 1.91 13.27 2.30
C LEU A 48 0.66 13.81 2.99
N PHE A 49 -0.27 12.93 3.36
CA PHE A 49 -1.53 13.29 3.98
C PHE A 49 -1.77 12.43 5.22
N LYS A 50 -2.33 13.03 6.27
CA LYS A 50 -2.79 12.36 7.48
C LYS A 50 -4.29 12.60 7.64
N MET A 51 -5.05 11.54 7.80
CA MET A 51 -6.48 11.58 8.12
C MET A 51 -6.76 10.83 9.40
N ASP A 52 -7.82 11.17 10.11
CA ASP A 52 -8.27 10.35 11.24
C ASP A 52 -8.88 9.03 10.77
N ARG A 53 -9.32 8.19 11.71
CA ARG A 53 -9.97 6.90 11.44
C ARG A 53 -11.30 7.00 10.67
N PHE A 54 -11.86 8.21 10.54
CA PHE A 54 -13.12 8.49 9.83
C PHE A 54 -12.89 9.14 8.47
N GLY A 55 -11.66 9.51 8.14
CA GLY A 55 -11.29 10.13 6.86
C GLY A 55 -11.15 11.65 6.91
N GLU A 56 -11.30 12.27 8.08
CA GLU A 56 -11.15 13.73 8.23
C GLU A 56 -9.67 14.12 8.18
N LEU A 57 -9.34 15.15 7.40
CA LEU A 57 -7.96 15.60 7.19
C LEU A 57 -7.39 16.24 8.47
N LEU A 58 -6.28 15.70 8.95
CA LEU A 58 -5.55 16.20 10.12
C LEU A 58 -4.27 16.98 9.75
N TYR A 59 -3.56 16.53 8.71
CA TYR A 59 -2.31 17.13 8.26
C TYR A 59 -2.09 16.89 6.75
N GLN A 60 -1.37 17.79 6.09
CA GLN A 60 -0.90 17.60 4.72
C GLN A 60 0.43 18.33 4.47
N GLU A 61 1.31 17.69 3.71
CA GLU A 61 2.46 18.30 3.04
C GLU A 61 2.23 18.15 1.53
N LYS A 62 1.83 19.23 0.86
CA LYS A 62 1.46 19.19 -0.57
C LYS A 62 2.67 19.24 -1.48
N ASN A 63 2.60 18.47 -2.57
CA ASN A 63 3.48 18.59 -3.71
C ASN A 63 2.71 19.13 -4.92
N ASP A 64 2.90 20.42 -5.20
CA ASP A 64 2.27 21.11 -6.33
C ASP A 64 2.76 20.61 -7.70
N PHE A 65 3.85 19.85 -7.73
CA PHE A 65 4.46 19.30 -8.94
C PHE A 65 4.23 17.79 -9.07
N THR A 66 3.00 17.30 -8.86
CA THR A 66 2.61 15.88 -8.96
C THR A 66 3.11 15.19 -10.24
N LYS A 67 3.19 15.91 -11.38
CA LYS A 67 3.71 15.36 -12.64
C LYS A 67 5.21 15.06 -12.64
N LYS A 68 5.97 15.74 -11.77
CA LYS A 68 7.40 15.51 -11.57
C LYS A 68 7.67 14.45 -10.49
N ALA A 69 6.66 14.05 -9.72
CA ALA A 69 6.79 12.99 -8.74
C ALA A 69 6.99 11.63 -9.41
N GLU A 70 7.99 10.89 -8.92
CA GLU A 70 8.17 9.49 -9.26
C GLU A 70 7.10 8.60 -8.61
N PRO A 71 6.84 7.41 -9.17
CA PRO A 71 6.05 6.39 -8.51
C PRO A 71 6.67 5.91 -7.18
N PHE A 72 5.88 5.17 -6.39
CA PHE A 72 6.30 4.44 -5.19
C PHE A 72 6.69 5.31 -4.00
N CYS A 73 6.01 6.44 -3.79
CA CYS A 73 6.10 7.18 -2.53
C CYS A 73 5.79 6.23 -1.36
N GLN A 74 6.65 6.20 -0.35
CA GLN A 74 6.52 5.29 0.78
C GLN A 74 6.14 6.04 2.04
N VAL A 75 5.28 5.43 2.86
CA VAL A 75 5.08 5.84 4.24
C VAL A 75 5.11 4.62 5.15
N SER A 76 5.78 4.73 6.28
CA SER A 76 5.81 3.69 7.31
C SER A 76 5.78 4.32 8.69
N PHE A 77 5.15 3.65 9.63
CA PHE A 77 5.04 4.07 11.01
C PHE A 77 5.94 3.20 11.89
N TYR A 78 6.64 3.84 12.82
CA TYR A 78 7.43 3.18 13.85
C TYR A 78 7.35 3.97 15.16
N GLU A 79 6.81 3.35 16.21
CA GLU A 79 6.59 3.93 17.55
C GLU A 79 5.75 5.22 17.57
N ASP A 80 6.39 6.36 17.38
CA ASP A 80 5.80 7.72 17.38
C ASP A 80 6.33 8.55 16.19
N LYS A 81 6.92 7.86 15.20
CA LYS A 81 7.57 8.47 14.04
C LYS A 81 6.94 7.99 12.75
N ILE A 82 6.96 8.87 11.76
CA ILE A 82 6.60 8.58 10.39
C ILE A 82 7.85 8.65 9.53
N ILE A 83 8.10 7.58 8.79
CA ILE A 83 9.13 7.50 7.77
C ILE A 83 8.43 7.81 6.44
N TYR A 84 8.82 8.89 5.79
CA TYR A 84 8.26 9.31 4.50
C TYR A 84 9.36 9.34 3.44
N ALA A 85 9.15 8.63 2.32
CA ALA A 85 10.09 8.62 1.21
C ALA A 85 9.43 9.10 -0.09
N TYR A 86 10.07 10.04 -0.77
CA TYR A 86 9.56 10.66 -1.99
C TYR A 86 10.71 10.98 -2.97
N SER A 87 10.44 10.83 -4.27
CA SER A 87 11.42 11.06 -5.34
C SER A 87 10.86 11.99 -6.39
N GLU A 88 11.72 12.85 -6.92
CA GLU A 88 11.43 13.64 -8.12
C GLU A 88 12.06 13.00 -9.37
N TYR A 89 11.44 13.22 -10.52
CA TYR A 89 11.76 12.54 -11.77
C TYR A 89 13.24 12.64 -12.18
N MET A 90 13.82 13.83 -11.98
CA MET A 90 15.14 14.20 -12.50
C MET A 90 16.28 14.03 -11.50
N SER A 91 16.02 13.87 -10.19
CA SER A 91 17.10 13.86 -9.19
C SER A 91 17.91 12.55 -9.24
N GLY A 92 17.26 11.44 -9.56
CA GLY A 92 17.84 10.10 -9.39
C GLY A 92 17.99 9.67 -7.93
N LEU A 93 17.62 10.54 -6.98
CA LEU A 93 17.70 10.38 -5.53
C LEU A 93 16.30 10.34 -4.92
N THR A 94 16.15 9.59 -3.82
CA THR A 94 14.94 9.61 -2.97
C THR A 94 15.21 10.45 -1.73
N LEU A 95 14.35 11.44 -1.47
CA LEU A 95 14.28 12.14 -0.19
C LEU A 95 13.63 11.21 0.84
N LEU A 96 14.29 11.00 1.96
CA LEU A 96 13.78 10.24 3.10
C LEU A 96 13.70 11.18 4.30
N LYS A 97 12.51 11.33 4.88
CA LYS A 97 12.25 12.12 6.07
C LYS A 97 11.82 11.21 7.21
N ILE A 98 12.30 11.51 8.42
CA ILE A 98 11.75 10.99 9.67
C ILE A 98 10.99 12.14 10.33
N MET A 99 9.73 11.93 10.65
CA MET A 99 8.81 12.98 11.09
C MET A 99 8.11 12.60 12.39
N THR A 100 7.70 13.59 13.17
CA THR A 100 6.77 13.40 14.30
C THR A 100 5.36 13.10 13.79
N LEU A 101 4.46 12.63 14.67
CA LEU A 101 3.05 12.45 14.33
C LEU A 101 2.32 13.75 13.98
N ASP A 102 2.86 14.91 14.36
CA ASP A 102 2.31 16.23 14.03
C ASP A 102 2.86 16.79 12.70
N GLY A 103 3.76 16.05 12.04
CA GLY A 103 4.31 16.39 10.74
C GLY A 103 5.56 17.28 10.79
N GLU A 104 6.19 17.41 11.95
CA GLU A 104 7.48 18.09 12.08
C GLU A 104 8.61 17.16 11.64
N THR A 105 9.55 17.66 10.83
CA THR A 105 10.70 16.85 10.38
C THR A 105 11.77 16.76 11.47
N ILE A 106 12.08 15.54 11.90
CA ILE A 106 13.16 15.21 12.84
C ILE A 106 14.50 15.12 12.10
N SER A 107 14.51 14.44 10.96
CA SER A 107 15.69 14.30 10.10
C SER A 107 15.30 14.18 8.63
N GLU A 108 16.22 14.57 7.76
CA GLU A 108 16.08 14.51 6.31
C GLU A 108 17.41 14.08 5.68
N GLN A 109 17.34 13.14 4.74
CA GLN A 109 18.49 12.60 4.04
C GLN A 109 18.12 12.20 2.62
N PHE A 110 19.13 12.13 1.75
CA PHE A 110 18.97 11.58 0.40
C PHE A 110 19.50 10.14 0.35
N VAL A 111 18.68 9.25 -0.19
CA VAL A 111 19.06 7.89 -0.55
C VAL A 111 19.33 7.86 -2.06
N ASP A 112 20.50 7.37 -2.46
CA ASP A 112 20.79 7.20 -3.89
C ASP A 112 19.89 6.13 -4.52
N GLY A 113 19.34 6.45 -5.69
CA GLY A 113 18.37 5.62 -6.38
C GLY A 113 16.91 5.93 -6.01
N LYS A 114 16.00 5.22 -6.68
CA LYS A 114 14.54 5.39 -6.53
C LYS A 114 13.99 4.23 -5.71
N ILE A 115 13.56 4.49 -4.48
CA ILE A 115 12.95 3.48 -3.61
C ILE A 115 11.68 2.93 -4.28
N GLN A 116 11.50 1.61 -4.20
CA GLN A 116 10.30 0.93 -4.70
C GLN A 116 9.41 0.41 -3.56
N SER A 117 10.00 -0.05 -2.47
CA SER A 117 9.30 -0.51 -1.28
C SER A 117 10.17 -0.27 -0.05
N LEU A 118 9.53 0.06 1.07
CA LEU A 118 10.16 0.29 2.37
C LEU A 118 9.34 -0.44 3.44
N SER A 119 10.02 -1.10 4.37
CA SER A 119 9.42 -1.74 5.53
C SER A 119 10.30 -1.48 6.75
N VAL A 120 9.72 -1.47 7.94
CA VAL A 120 10.45 -1.29 9.21
C VAL A 120 10.05 -2.43 10.15
N ASN A 121 11.01 -3.01 10.85
CA ASN A 121 10.73 -4.04 11.85
C ASN A 121 10.47 -3.43 13.24
N ASP A 122 10.05 -4.27 14.19
CA ASP A 122 9.77 -3.85 15.58
C ASP A 122 11.01 -3.29 16.31
N GLY A 123 12.21 -3.58 15.81
CA GLY A 123 13.49 -3.08 16.34
C GLY A 123 13.95 -1.74 15.77
N GLY A 124 13.21 -1.14 14.83
CA GLY A 124 13.57 0.14 14.21
C GLY A 124 14.55 0.03 13.04
N GLU A 125 14.83 -1.19 12.56
CA GLU A 125 15.60 -1.39 11.34
C GLU A 125 14.68 -1.26 10.13
N MET A 126 15.06 -0.38 9.21
CA MET A 126 14.39 -0.17 7.94
C MET A 126 15.01 -1.05 6.87
N PHE A 127 14.18 -1.60 5.99
CA PHE A 127 14.56 -2.39 4.83
C PHE A 127 13.94 -1.78 3.58
N LEU A 128 14.73 -1.63 2.51
CA LEU A 128 14.21 -1.11 1.25
C LEU A 128 14.69 -1.89 0.04
N THR A 129 13.89 -1.77 -1.03
CA THR A 129 14.25 -2.16 -2.40
C THR A 129 14.27 -0.91 -3.26
N LYS A 130 15.07 -0.93 -4.34
CA LYS A 130 15.18 0.17 -5.30
C LYS A 130 14.81 -0.31 -6.70
N ARG A 131 14.30 0.61 -7.53
CA ARG A 131 14.15 0.35 -8.97
C ARG A 131 15.54 0.09 -9.57
N VAL A 132 15.69 -1.07 -10.21
CA VAL A 132 16.95 -1.52 -10.81
C VAL A 132 17.42 -0.57 -11.92
N LYS A 133 18.69 -0.17 -11.86
CA LYS A 133 19.40 0.64 -12.89
C LYS A 133 20.57 -0.11 -13.55
N GLY A 134 20.76 -1.38 -13.23
CA GLY A 134 21.87 -2.22 -13.69
C GLY A 134 21.49 -3.70 -13.69
N GLU A 135 22.47 -4.57 -13.47
CA GLU A 135 22.25 -6.02 -13.36
C GLU A 135 21.87 -6.40 -11.92
N ASP A 136 22.43 -5.69 -10.93
CA ASP A 136 22.22 -5.98 -9.52
C ASP A 136 20.91 -5.43 -8.97
N SER A 137 20.24 -6.26 -8.19
CA SER A 137 19.07 -5.94 -7.38
C SER A 137 19.40 -6.24 -5.92
N ILE A 138 19.27 -5.23 -5.06
CA ILE A 138 19.74 -5.27 -3.67
C ILE A 138 18.59 -4.96 -2.71
N VAL A 139 18.51 -5.71 -1.61
CA VAL A 139 17.78 -5.30 -0.40
C VAL A 139 18.77 -4.61 0.53
N TYR A 140 18.45 -3.37 0.92
CA TYR A 140 19.29 -2.59 1.83
C TYR A 140 18.66 -2.53 3.21
N SER A 141 19.46 -2.38 4.27
CA SER A 141 18.99 -2.04 5.61
C SER A 141 19.68 -0.82 6.22
N SER A 142 18.99 -0.13 7.12
CA SER A 142 19.55 0.97 7.91
C SER A 142 18.73 1.18 9.18
N ASP A 143 19.36 1.65 10.24
CA ASP A 143 18.69 1.99 11.49
C ASP A 143 17.94 3.33 11.37
N ILE A 144 16.71 3.42 11.88
CA ILE A 144 15.89 4.64 11.81
C ILE A 144 16.56 5.86 12.46
N TYR A 145 17.39 5.65 13.47
CA TYR A 145 18.14 6.69 14.17
C TYR A 145 19.47 7.04 13.47
N CYS A 146 19.89 6.25 12.48
CA CYS A 146 21.08 6.51 11.66
C CYS A 146 20.81 6.25 10.15
N PRO A 147 19.83 6.95 9.54
CA PRO A 147 19.31 6.60 8.22
C PRO A 147 20.24 6.96 7.04
N SER A 148 21.49 7.34 7.33
CA SER A 148 22.53 7.65 6.35
C SER A 148 23.42 6.45 6.00
N CYS A 149 23.43 5.40 6.83
CA CYS A 149 24.31 4.25 6.67
C CYS A 149 23.52 3.04 6.18
N TRP A 150 23.40 2.88 4.86
CA TRP A 150 22.71 1.75 4.24
C TRP A 150 23.68 0.59 4.02
N SER A 151 23.36 -0.57 4.58
CA SER A 151 24.08 -1.83 4.39
C SER A 151 23.37 -2.71 3.38
N GLU A 152 24.10 -3.53 2.64
CA GLU A 152 23.52 -4.53 1.75
C GLU A 152 23.16 -5.78 2.57
N VAL A 153 21.89 -6.18 2.55
CA VAL A 153 21.43 -7.43 3.18
C VAL A 153 21.65 -8.60 2.22
N ILE A 154 21.27 -8.42 0.96
CA ILE A 154 21.43 -9.42 -0.10
C ILE A 154 21.48 -8.71 -1.46
N CYS A 155 22.27 -9.24 -2.38
CA CYS A 155 22.39 -8.81 -3.78
C CYS A 155 22.15 -10.01 -4.71
N GLU A 156 21.30 -9.85 -5.72
CA GLU A 156 20.98 -10.86 -6.74
C GLU A 156 21.00 -10.19 -8.13
N ASP A 157 21.39 -10.95 -9.16
CA ASP A 157 21.47 -10.49 -10.56
C ASP A 157 20.39 -11.11 -11.47
N GLU A 158 19.86 -12.29 -11.12
CA GLU A 158 18.75 -12.94 -11.84
C GLU A 158 17.37 -12.42 -11.40
N TYR A 159 17.23 -12.05 -10.12
CA TYR A 159 15.95 -11.72 -9.49
C TYR A 159 15.90 -10.27 -9.01
N VAL A 160 14.94 -9.53 -9.54
CA VAL A 160 14.65 -8.16 -9.09
C VAL A 160 13.72 -8.18 -7.88
N PHE A 161 14.14 -7.60 -6.77
CA PHE A 161 13.32 -7.39 -5.58
C PHE A 161 12.32 -6.25 -5.83
N GLN A 162 11.03 -6.50 -5.56
CA GLN A 162 9.97 -5.51 -5.77
C GLN A 162 9.42 -4.97 -4.45
N THR A 163 8.55 -5.71 -3.75
CA THR A 163 8.05 -5.34 -2.42
C THR A 163 8.76 -6.12 -1.33
N VAL A 164 8.99 -5.48 -0.17
CA VAL A 164 9.61 -6.07 1.03
C VAL A 164 8.70 -5.87 2.23
N CYS A 165 8.65 -6.86 3.12
CA CYS A 165 7.97 -6.78 4.40
C CYS A 165 8.82 -7.49 5.47
N ALA A 166 9.16 -6.76 6.54
CA ALA A 166 9.83 -7.34 7.69
C ALA A 166 8.85 -8.13 8.55
N LEU A 167 9.14 -9.41 8.79
CA LEU A 167 8.30 -10.30 9.60
C LEU A 167 8.79 -10.36 11.05
N SER A 168 10.12 -10.28 11.23
CA SER A 168 10.81 -10.24 12.52
C SER A 168 12.15 -9.51 12.37
N SER A 169 12.97 -9.52 13.43
CA SER A 169 14.34 -8.98 13.40
C SER A 169 15.31 -9.76 12.49
N ASP A 170 14.96 -10.98 12.07
CA ASP A 170 15.87 -11.84 11.28
C ASP A 170 15.23 -12.42 10.01
N LEU A 171 13.98 -12.03 9.69
CA LEU A 171 13.24 -12.58 8.57
C LEU A 171 12.52 -11.50 7.78
N LEU A 172 12.80 -11.47 6.47
CA LEU A 172 12.04 -10.71 5.49
C LEU A 172 11.25 -11.65 4.59
N VAL A 173 10.09 -11.18 4.11
CA VAL A 173 9.47 -11.70 2.90
C VAL A 173 9.54 -10.63 1.81
N VAL A 174 9.90 -11.07 0.60
CA VAL A 174 9.98 -10.21 -0.57
C VAL A 174 9.22 -10.81 -1.74
N SER A 175 8.71 -9.97 -2.63
CA SER A 175 8.38 -10.41 -3.98
C SER A 175 9.56 -10.18 -4.92
N THR A 176 9.74 -11.11 -5.84
CA THR A 176 10.82 -11.06 -6.83
C THR A 176 10.28 -11.32 -8.22
N CYS A 177 10.97 -10.77 -9.22
CA CYS A 177 10.62 -10.90 -10.63
C CYS A 177 11.90 -11.05 -11.48
N THR A 178 11.88 -11.94 -12.46
CA THR A 178 13.03 -12.11 -13.37
C THR A 178 13.13 -10.99 -14.42
N LEU A 179 14.35 -10.69 -14.87
CA LEU A 179 14.56 -9.80 -16.01
C LEU A 179 14.23 -10.49 -17.35
N PRO A 180 13.72 -9.75 -18.37
CA PRO A 180 13.26 -8.36 -18.31
C PRO A 180 11.92 -8.24 -17.57
N LEU A 181 11.70 -7.15 -16.81
CA LEU A 181 10.46 -6.93 -16.03
C LEU A 181 9.23 -6.71 -16.92
N ASN A 182 8.42 -7.75 -17.13
CA ASN A 182 7.18 -7.69 -17.90
C ASN A 182 6.20 -8.79 -17.48
N MET A 183 5.06 -8.90 -18.17
CA MET A 183 3.98 -9.83 -17.77
C MET A 183 4.29 -11.32 -17.94
N TYR A 184 5.38 -11.65 -18.64
CA TYR A 184 5.87 -13.01 -18.87
C TYR A 184 7.02 -13.40 -17.94
N SER A 185 7.53 -12.44 -17.14
CA SER A 185 8.57 -12.72 -16.16
C SER A 185 8.08 -13.69 -15.10
N ARG A 186 8.95 -14.62 -14.69
CA ARG A 186 8.70 -15.46 -13.52
C ARG A 186 8.68 -14.62 -12.27
N GLN A 187 7.76 -14.93 -11.36
CA GLN A 187 7.54 -14.18 -10.12
C GLN A 187 7.46 -15.12 -8.93
N PHE A 188 8.08 -14.74 -7.82
CA PHE A 188 8.10 -15.55 -6.61
C PHE A 188 7.96 -14.68 -5.38
N LEU A 189 7.36 -15.24 -4.33
CA LEU A 189 7.59 -14.78 -2.97
C LEU A 189 8.80 -15.52 -2.41
N ARG A 190 9.70 -14.81 -1.73
CA ARG A 190 10.93 -15.40 -1.17
C ARG A 190 11.11 -14.96 0.28
N LEU A 191 11.54 -15.88 1.12
CA LEU A 191 11.98 -15.61 2.48
C LEU A 191 13.48 -15.37 2.49
N ILE A 192 13.92 -14.30 3.15
CA ILE A 192 15.33 -13.95 3.32
C ILE A 192 15.64 -13.99 4.82
N ASN A 193 16.69 -14.72 5.18
CA ASN A 193 17.28 -14.59 6.50
C ASN A 193 18.23 -13.39 6.50
N ILE A 194 18.02 -12.44 7.41
CA ILE A 194 18.73 -11.16 7.43
C ILE A 194 20.19 -11.38 7.85
N ALA A 195 20.44 -12.14 8.92
CA ALA A 195 21.78 -12.38 9.43
C ALA A 195 22.68 -13.16 8.46
N GLU A 196 22.11 -14.12 7.72
CA GLU A 196 22.83 -14.93 6.74
C GLU A 196 22.92 -14.25 5.35
N GLY A 197 22.12 -13.20 5.09
CA GLY A 197 22.11 -12.48 3.82
C GLY A 197 21.73 -13.34 2.61
N ARG A 198 20.85 -14.34 2.80
CA ARG A 198 20.47 -15.29 1.73
C ARG A 198 18.99 -15.62 1.71
N VAL A 199 18.52 -16.07 0.54
CA VAL A 199 17.18 -16.64 0.39
C VAL A 199 17.15 -18.04 0.99
N ILE A 200 16.22 -18.27 1.93
CA ILE A 200 16.02 -19.57 2.59
C ILE A 200 14.89 -20.38 1.96
N LYS A 201 13.90 -19.73 1.33
CA LYS A 201 12.77 -20.39 0.67
C LYS A 201 12.20 -19.51 -0.43
N SER A 202 11.73 -20.13 -1.51
CA SER A 202 10.93 -19.48 -2.56
C SER A 202 9.60 -20.22 -2.67
N PHE A 203 8.50 -19.48 -2.80
CA PHE A 203 7.15 -20.03 -2.84
C PHE A 203 6.23 -19.15 -3.69
N SER A 204 5.03 -19.67 -4.00
CA SER A 204 4.17 -19.17 -5.06
C SER A 204 4.87 -19.16 -6.44
N LYS A 205 4.14 -18.72 -7.48
CA LYS A 205 4.63 -18.56 -8.85
C LYS A 205 3.77 -17.56 -9.60
N GLU A 206 4.23 -17.09 -10.75
CA GLU A 206 3.44 -16.22 -11.60
C GLU A 206 2.12 -16.87 -12.05
N GLY A 207 1.03 -16.10 -12.00
CA GLY A 207 -0.27 -16.51 -12.51
C GLY A 207 -1.44 -15.87 -11.76
N LYS A 208 -2.67 -16.16 -12.21
CA LYS A 208 -3.90 -15.52 -11.71
C LYS A 208 -4.82 -16.48 -10.93
N GLU A 209 -4.40 -17.73 -10.73
CA GLU A 209 -5.13 -18.72 -9.91
C GLU A 209 -4.79 -18.57 -8.43
N ASP A 210 -5.58 -19.19 -7.55
CA ASP A 210 -5.38 -19.14 -6.10
C ASP A 210 -4.02 -19.72 -5.70
N GLY A 211 -3.30 -19.01 -4.83
CA GLY A 211 -1.93 -19.33 -4.43
C GLY A 211 -0.84 -18.94 -5.44
N GLN A 212 -1.22 -18.48 -6.64
CA GLN A 212 -0.33 -17.83 -7.60
C GLN A 212 -0.37 -16.30 -7.43
N ILE A 213 0.69 -15.63 -7.86
CA ILE A 213 0.83 -14.18 -7.75
C ILE A 213 0.96 -13.52 -9.12
N PHE A 214 0.39 -12.32 -9.28
CA PHE A 214 0.51 -11.55 -10.51
C PHE A 214 0.86 -10.08 -10.21
N PHE A 215 2.14 -9.76 -10.31
CA PHE A 215 2.78 -8.50 -9.92
C PHE A 215 2.35 -8.07 -8.51
N PRO A 216 2.88 -8.72 -7.46
CA PRO A 216 2.67 -8.29 -6.07
C PRO A 216 3.02 -6.81 -5.90
N LEU A 217 2.10 -6.07 -5.27
CA LEU A 217 2.21 -4.63 -5.07
C LEU A 217 2.53 -4.28 -3.61
N SER A 218 2.01 -5.08 -2.67
CA SER A 218 2.17 -4.86 -1.23
C SER A 218 2.11 -6.18 -0.48
N ILE A 219 2.92 -6.32 0.57
CA ILE A 219 2.91 -7.44 1.50
C ILE A 219 2.74 -6.89 2.92
N GLN A 220 1.87 -7.52 3.72
CA GLN A 220 1.66 -7.15 5.12
C GLN A 220 1.72 -8.38 6.02
N LYS A 221 2.29 -8.20 7.21
CA LYS A 221 2.22 -9.19 8.29
C LYS A 221 0.77 -9.30 8.79
N TYR A 222 0.29 -10.52 9.02
CA TYR A 222 -1.06 -10.80 9.51
C TYR A 222 -1.02 -11.93 10.55
N GLY A 223 -0.83 -11.56 11.82
CA GLY A 223 -0.54 -12.55 12.87
C GLY A 223 0.78 -13.27 12.60
N SER A 224 0.74 -14.60 12.52
CA SER A 224 1.86 -15.46 12.09
C SER A 224 1.92 -15.66 10.57
N ASP A 225 0.96 -15.12 9.83
CA ASP A 225 0.83 -15.28 8.39
C ASP A 225 1.21 -13.98 7.68
N ILE A 226 1.13 -14.00 6.36
CA ILE A 226 1.29 -12.82 5.50
C ILE A 226 0.09 -12.66 4.60
N LEU A 227 -0.21 -11.41 4.25
CA LEU A 227 -1.17 -11.04 3.23
C LEU A 227 -0.45 -10.38 2.05
N VAL A 228 -0.83 -10.76 0.83
CA VAL A 228 -0.23 -10.25 -0.40
C VAL A 228 -1.31 -9.68 -1.31
N LEU A 229 -1.18 -8.39 -1.64
CA LEU A 229 -1.98 -7.73 -2.68
C LEU A 229 -1.23 -7.81 -4.00
N ASP A 230 -1.91 -8.26 -5.05
CA ASP A 230 -1.36 -8.29 -6.42
C ASP A 230 -2.27 -7.54 -7.41
N LYS A 231 -1.84 -7.40 -8.67
CA LYS A 231 -2.61 -6.65 -9.69
C LYS A 231 -3.95 -7.27 -10.06
N THR A 232 -4.25 -8.51 -9.64
CA THR A 232 -5.59 -9.09 -9.85
C THR A 232 -6.63 -8.53 -8.89
N GLY A 233 -6.23 -7.68 -7.93
CA GLY A 233 -7.08 -7.12 -6.89
C GLY A 233 -7.33 -8.07 -5.72
N ARG A 234 -6.74 -9.27 -5.74
CA ARG A 234 -6.83 -10.22 -4.62
C ARG A 234 -5.85 -9.84 -3.52
N ILE A 235 -6.32 -9.91 -2.28
CA ILE A 235 -5.46 -10.01 -1.10
C ILE A 235 -5.47 -11.48 -0.67
N GLN A 236 -4.34 -12.14 -0.82
CA GLN A 236 -4.17 -13.58 -0.56
C GLN A 236 -3.41 -13.81 0.74
N GLN A 237 -3.86 -14.78 1.54
CA GLN A 237 -3.22 -15.19 2.78
C GLN A 237 -2.31 -16.39 2.54
N PHE A 238 -1.08 -16.28 3.00
CA PHE A 238 -0.10 -17.37 3.03
C PHE A 238 0.39 -17.55 4.47
N THR A 239 0.70 -18.78 4.86
CA THR A 239 1.46 -19.00 6.09
C THR A 239 2.83 -18.34 5.97
N GLN A 240 3.49 -18.04 7.09
CA GLN A 240 4.86 -17.51 7.05
C GLN A 240 5.84 -18.44 6.31
N ASP A 241 5.59 -19.76 6.32
CA ASP A 241 6.39 -20.73 5.57
C ASP A 241 6.00 -20.81 4.08
N GLY A 242 4.99 -20.08 3.62
CA GLY A 242 4.67 -19.92 2.20
C GLY A 242 3.61 -20.87 1.64
N GLU A 243 2.84 -21.55 2.49
CA GLU A 243 1.68 -22.32 2.05
C GLU A 243 0.48 -21.39 1.81
N PHE A 244 -0.22 -21.56 0.70
CA PHE A 244 -1.44 -20.80 0.43
C PHE A 244 -2.57 -21.22 1.37
N VAL A 245 -3.21 -20.24 2.01
CA VAL A 245 -4.34 -20.47 2.93
C VAL A 245 -5.67 -20.19 2.23
N ARG A 246 -5.85 -18.96 1.72
CA ARG A 246 -7.10 -18.51 1.09
C ARG A 246 -6.93 -17.16 0.38
N VAL A 247 -7.92 -16.79 -0.43
CA VAL A 247 -8.16 -15.38 -0.78
C VAL A 247 -8.89 -14.71 0.38
N ALA A 248 -8.23 -13.77 1.05
CA ALA A 248 -8.78 -13.08 2.23
C ALA A 248 -9.80 -12.00 1.84
N THR A 249 -9.60 -11.34 0.70
CA THR A 249 -10.59 -10.47 0.06
C THR A 249 -10.22 -10.20 -1.39
N LYS A 250 -11.12 -9.60 -2.17
CA LYS A 250 -10.85 -9.21 -3.56
C LYS A 250 -11.55 -7.91 -3.94
N ILE A 251 -10.78 -6.97 -4.49
CA ILE A 251 -11.29 -5.79 -5.20
C ILE A 251 -11.18 -5.99 -6.73
N ASP A 252 -11.69 -5.02 -7.49
CA ASP A 252 -11.55 -5.05 -8.95
C ASP A 252 -10.07 -4.96 -9.36
N ALA A 253 -9.73 -5.61 -10.46
CA ALA A 253 -8.34 -5.76 -10.89
C ALA A 253 -7.71 -4.38 -11.19
N TYR A 254 -6.41 -4.25 -10.94
CA TYR A 254 -5.60 -3.06 -11.22
C TYR A 254 -5.95 -1.77 -10.45
N LEU A 255 -6.92 -1.81 -9.52
CA LEU A 255 -7.26 -0.62 -8.72
C LEU A 255 -6.34 -0.39 -7.53
N GLY A 256 -6.03 -1.46 -6.78
CA GLY A 256 -5.27 -1.36 -5.54
C GLY A 256 -3.78 -1.14 -5.80
N ASN A 257 -3.18 -0.15 -5.11
CA ASN A 257 -1.75 0.14 -5.17
C ASN A 257 -1.00 -0.34 -3.92
N ALA A 258 -1.65 -0.26 -2.74
CA ALA A 258 -1.12 -0.71 -1.46
C ALA A 258 -2.27 -0.97 -0.48
N PHE A 259 -2.00 -1.68 0.61
CA PHE A 259 -2.95 -1.83 1.70
C PHE A 259 -2.26 -1.95 3.05
N VAL A 260 -3.03 -1.71 4.12
CA VAL A 260 -2.66 -2.00 5.51
C VAL A 260 -3.80 -2.75 6.19
N VAL A 261 -3.46 -3.51 7.23
CA VAL A 261 -4.45 -4.26 8.02
C VAL A 261 -4.91 -3.41 9.20
N ASP A 262 -6.22 -3.20 9.33
CA ASP A 262 -6.88 -2.53 10.45
C ASP A 262 -7.85 -3.54 11.10
N GLY A 263 -7.34 -4.35 12.04
CA GLY A 263 -8.13 -5.42 12.66
C GLY A 263 -8.49 -6.51 11.65
N ASP A 264 -9.79 -6.68 11.39
CA ASP A 264 -10.37 -7.61 10.43
C ASP A 264 -10.64 -6.98 9.05
N MET A 265 -10.16 -5.76 8.82
CA MET A 265 -10.34 -5.02 7.58
C MET A 265 -9.00 -4.79 6.87
N ALA A 266 -9.03 -4.75 5.55
CA ALA A 266 -7.99 -4.15 4.73
C ALA A 266 -8.38 -2.71 4.37
N LEU A 267 -7.51 -1.76 4.68
CA LEU A 267 -7.58 -0.40 4.15
C LEU A 267 -6.69 -0.30 2.92
N ILE A 268 -7.28 -0.05 1.76
CA ILE A 268 -6.64 -0.17 0.45
C ILE A 268 -6.55 1.21 -0.21
N ALA A 269 -5.38 1.56 -0.75
CA ALA A 269 -5.17 2.71 -1.61
C ALA A 269 -5.57 2.33 -3.03
N CYS A 270 -6.53 3.05 -3.59
CA CYS A 270 -7.05 2.78 -4.92
C CYS A 270 -6.77 3.96 -5.86
N SER A 271 -6.43 3.63 -7.10
CA SER A 271 -6.43 4.54 -8.25
C SER A 271 -7.17 3.88 -9.40
N GLY A 272 -8.09 4.57 -10.05
CA GLY A 272 -8.87 3.96 -11.11
C GLY A 272 -9.61 4.94 -11.98
N ILE A 273 -10.29 4.39 -12.98
CA ILE A 273 -11.25 5.11 -13.79
C ILE A 273 -12.63 4.91 -13.17
N VAL A 274 -13.37 5.99 -12.95
CA VAL A 274 -14.74 6.01 -12.40
C VAL A 274 -15.61 7.00 -13.17
N LEU A 275 -16.92 6.96 -12.91
CA LEU A 275 -17.83 8.02 -13.35
C LEU A 275 -17.95 9.11 -12.27
N ASP A 276 -17.86 10.36 -12.68
CA ASP A 276 -18.20 11.50 -11.84
C ASP A 276 -19.73 11.71 -11.73
N LYS A 277 -20.16 12.78 -11.06
CA LYS A 277 -21.59 13.09 -10.86
C LYS A 277 -22.34 13.41 -12.17
N ASP A 278 -21.62 13.79 -13.22
CA ASP A 278 -22.16 14.11 -14.54
C ASP A 278 -22.02 12.93 -15.52
N ASN A 279 -21.73 11.73 -15.00
CA ASN A 279 -21.46 10.50 -15.74
C ASN A 279 -20.30 10.64 -16.75
N GLN A 280 -19.35 11.53 -16.48
CA GLN A 280 -18.12 11.62 -17.25
C GLN A 280 -17.05 10.71 -16.67
N THR A 281 -16.28 10.09 -17.54
CA THR A 281 -15.16 9.23 -17.16
C THR A 281 -13.99 10.07 -16.65
N ILE A 282 -13.59 9.85 -15.41
CA ILE A 282 -12.46 10.53 -14.76
C ILE A 282 -11.46 9.51 -14.20
N CYS A 283 -10.19 9.93 -14.06
CA CYS A 283 -9.23 9.23 -13.21
C CYS A 283 -9.39 9.74 -11.78
N ASP A 284 -9.48 8.82 -10.83
CA ASP A 284 -9.76 9.14 -9.44
C ASP A 284 -8.93 8.29 -8.47
N ASP A 285 -8.76 8.82 -7.26
CA ASP A 285 -7.93 8.29 -6.19
C ASP A 285 -8.74 8.29 -4.89
N TRP A 286 -8.75 7.17 -4.17
CA TRP A 286 -9.51 7.02 -2.93
C TRP A 286 -8.94 5.94 -2.01
N LEU A 287 -9.45 5.91 -0.78
CA LEU A 287 -9.26 4.79 0.14
C LEU A 287 -10.52 3.95 0.22
N GLU A 288 -10.35 2.64 0.36
CA GLU A 288 -11.43 1.68 0.47
C GLU A 288 -11.20 0.75 1.68
N LYS A 289 -12.27 0.41 2.41
CA LYS A 289 -12.21 -0.56 3.51
C LYS A 289 -12.97 -1.83 3.12
N VAL A 290 -12.29 -2.97 3.15
CA VAL A 290 -12.88 -4.26 2.78
C VAL A 290 -12.61 -5.31 3.85
N PRO A 291 -13.61 -6.11 4.27
CA PRO A 291 -13.39 -7.17 5.25
C PRO A 291 -12.43 -8.26 4.75
N LEU A 292 -11.61 -8.80 5.65
CA LEU A 292 -10.68 -9.92 5.42
C LEU A 292 -11.35 -11.28 5.69
N ASP A 293 -12.60 -11.44 5.23
CA ASP A 293 -13.47 -12.59 5.48
C ASP A 293 -13.72 -13.48 4.26
N GLY A 294 -13.09 -13.17 3.12
CA GLY A 294 -13.30 -13.83 1.83
C GLY A 294 -14.32 -13.13 0.92
N SER A 295 -14.87 -12.00 1.38
CA SER A 295 -15.77 -11.16 0.58
C SER A 295 -15.10 -10.64 -0.69
N LYS A 296 -15.94 -10.32 -1.67
CA LYS A 296 -15.55 -9.55 -2.85
C LYS A 296 -16.15 -8.17 -2.70
N TRP A 297 -15.33 -7.16 -2.91
CA TRP A 297 -15.81 -5.80 -3.04
C TRP A 297 -16.62 -5.67 -4.33
N LEU A 298 -17.87 -5.27 -4.17
CA LEU A 298 -18.83 -5.09 -5.25
C LEU A 298 -19.34 -3.65 -5.18
N PRO A 299 -19.58 -2.99 -6.33
CA PRO A 299 -20.37 -1.76 -6.36
C PRO A 299 -21.70 -1.95 -5.63
N ASP A 300 -22.10 -0.98 -4.80
CA ASP A 300 -23.41 -0.98 -4.14
C ASP A 300 -24.32 0.07 -4.81
N PRO A 301 -25.11 -0.31 -5.82
CA PRO A 301 -25.94 0.64 -6.56
C PRO A 301 -26.96 1.37 -5.67
N ASP A 302 -27.33 0.80 -4.52
CA ASP A 302 -28.32 1.35 -3.59
C ASP A 302 -27.66 2.14 -2.44
N PHE A 303 -26.35 2.41 -2.51
CA PHE A 303 -25.60 2.99 -1.40
C PHE A 303 -26.17 4.33 -0.92
N VAL A 304 -26.52 5.22 -1.86
CA VAL A 304 -27.05 6.56 -1.54
C VAL A 304 -28.38 6.44 -0.79
N ASP A 305 -29.29 5.61 -1.30
CA ASP A 305 -30.60 5.38 -0.68
C ASP A 305 -30.47 4.82 0.74
N LYS A 306 -29.56 3.86 0.94
CA LYS A 306 -29.26 3.28 2.26
C LYS A 306 -28.69 4.33 3.22
N LYS A 307 -27.78 5.19 2.74
CA LYS A 307 -27.16 6.24 3.54
C LYS A 307 -28.19 7.27 4.00
N GLU A 308 -29.07 7.73 3.10
CA GLU A 308 -30.16 8.64 3.44
C GLU A 308 -31.12 8.04 4.47
N GLN A 309 -31.51 6.77 4.32
CA GLN A 309 -32.34 6.07 5.31
C GLN A 309 -31.67 5.97 6.68
N SER A 310 -30.35 5.71 6.73
CA SER A 310 -29.60 5.63 7.99
C SER A 310 -29.54 6.96 8.73
N VAL A 311 -29.37 8.08 8.01
CA VAL A 311 -29.35 9.43 8.58
C VAL A 311 -30.73 9.81 9.12
N ILE A 312 -31.80 9.49 8.37
CA ILE A 312 -33.18 9.69 8.83
C ILE A 312 -33.44 8.89 10.12
N HIS A 313 -33.04 7.61 10.15
CA HIS A 313 -33.25 6.78 11.34
C HIS A 313 -32.48 7.30 12.58
N GLN A 314 -31.22 7.72 12.42
CA GLN A 314 -30.45 8.32 13.53
C GLN A 314 -31.08 9.62 14.04
N SER A 315 -31.57 10.48 13.14
CA SER A 315 -32.23 11.73 13.53
C SER A 315 -33.53 11.47 14.31
N GLN A 316 -34.32 10.48 13.91
CA GLN A 316 -35.55 10.09 14.61
C GLN A 316 -35.27 9.51 16.00
N VAL A 317 -34.23 8.69 16.16
CA VAL A 317 -33.84 8.14 17.46
C VAL A 317 -33.36 9.25 18.40
N SER A 318 -32.58 10.22 17.91
CA SER A 318 -32.16 11.37 18.73
C SER A 318 -33.31 12.29 19.15
N ASP A 319 -34.36 12.40 18.34
CA ASP A 319 -35.56 13.17 18.65
C ASP A 319 -36.49 12.46 19.65
N GLU A 320 -36.50 11.12 19.66
CA GLU A 320 -37.24 10.34 20.65
C GLU A 320 -36.54 10.31 22.02
N ASP A 321 -35.21 10.26 22.04
CA ASP A 321 -34.43 10.31 23.29
C ASP A 321 -34.43 11.70 23.93
N ASN A 322 -34.59 12.78 23.16
CA ASN A 322 -34.77 14.15 23.68
C ASN A 322 -36.21 14.48 24.13
N LYS A 323 -37.16 13.54 24.03
CA LYS A 323 -38.57 13.71 24.43
C LYS A 323 -38.99 12.88 25.66
N LYS A 324 -38.05 12.23 26.34
CA LYS A 324 -38.27 11.54 27.63
C LYS A 324 -37.54 12.25 28.76
#